data_AF-A0A9D9RRS4-F1
#
_entry.id   AF-A0A9D9RRS4-F1
#
_cell.length_a   1.000
_cell.length_b   1.000
_cell.length_c   1.000
_cell.angle_alpha   90.00
_cell.angle_beta   90.00
_cell.angle_gamma   90.00
#
_symmetry.space_group_name_H-M   'P 1'
#
loop_
_entity.id
_entity.type
_entity.pdbx_description
1 polymer ?
#
loop_
_entity_poly.entity_id
_entity_poly.type
_entity_poly.pdbx_seq_one_letter_code
_entity_poly.pdbx_strand_id
1 'polypeptide(L)' 'RNEEAVAKIFGEIAPKYMERNGGYTRIIKTAVRRGDSAELAIIELV' A
#
# COMPACT_ATOMS: atom_id res chain seq x y z
N ARG A 1 6.97 -11.04 -14.54
CA ARG A 1 7.38 -9.86 -13.74
C ARG A 1 6.87 -8.62 -14.47
N ASN A 2 6.37 -7.61 -13.76
CA ASN A 2 5.82 -6.40 -14.39
C ASN A 2 6.84 -5.25 -14.29
N GLU A 3 7.39 -4.86 -15.43
CA GLU A 3 8.41 -3.81 -15.55
C GLU A 3 7.82 -2.40 -15.40
N GLU A 4 6.57 -2.21 -15.84
CA GLU A 4 5.84 -0.93 -15.70
C GLU A 4 5.64 -0.56 -14.22
N ALA A 5 5.33 -1.55 -13.38
CA ALA A 5 5.20 -1.37 -11.94
C ALA A 5 6.53 -0.91 -11.32
N VAL A 6 7.66 -1.47 -11.76
CA VAL A 6 9.00 -1.07 -11.30
C VAL A 6 9.31 0.35 -11.74
N ALA A 7 9.05 0.68 -13.02
CA ALA A 7 9.24 2.03 -13.54
C ALA A 7 8.42 3.06 -12.75
N LYS A 8 7.16 2.75 -12.42
CA LYS A 8 6.30 3.62 -11.61
C LYS A 8 6.81 3.81 -10.19
N ILE A 9 7.29 2.73 -9.55
CA ILE A 9 7.85 2.81 -8.19
C ILE A 9 9.04 3.78 -8.15
N PHE A 10 9.99 3.63 -9.06
CA PHE A 10 11.20 4.45 -9.05
C PHE A 10 10.98 5.86 -9.64
N GLY A 11 10.10 6.01 -10.62
CA GLY A 11 9.83 7.29 -11.28
C GLY A 11 8.90 8.21 -10.51
N GLU A 12 7.83 7.68 -9.93
CA GLU A 12 6.76 8.50 -9.33
C GLU A 12 6.66 8.36 -7.81
N ILE A 13 6.80 7.14 -7.29
CA ILE A 13 6.51 6.85 -5.89
C ILE A 13 7.72 7.18 -5.01
N ALA A 14 8.92 6.70 -5.35
CA ALA A 14 10.12 6.91 -4.55
C ALA A 14 10.46 8.40 -4.30
N PRO A 15 10.36 9.32 -5.28
CA PRO A 15 10.61 10.74 -5.03
C PRO A 15 9.67 11.37 -4.00
N LYS A 16 8.42 10.89 -3.89
CA LYS A 16 7.43 11.41 -2.92
C LYS A 16 7.76 11.06 -1.48
N TYR A 17 8.57 10.03 -1.25
CA TYR A 17 8.89 9.49 0.06
C TYR A 17 10.32 9.76 0.53
N MET A 18 11.09 10.58 -0.20
CA MET A 18 12.51 10.81 0.09
C MET A 18 12.78 11.34 1.50
N GLU A 19 11.92 12.19 2.03
CA GLU A 19 12.08 12.80 3.36
C GLU A 19 11.59 11.88 4.50
N ARG A 20 10.94 10.77 4.15
CA ARG A 20 10.31 9.88 5.13
C ARG A 20 11.22 8.70 5.44
N ASN A 21 11.65 8.60 6.69
CA ASN A 21 12.47 7.49 7.19
C ASN A 21 11.60 6.38 7.82
N GLY A 22 10.93 5.60 6.97
CA GLY A 22 10.10 4.46 7.39
C GLY A 22 8.62 4.76 7.57
N GLY A 23 7.82 3.69 7.70
CA GLY A 23 6.36 3.78 7.86
C GLY A 23 5.66 4.32 6.62
N TYR A 24 5.94 3.73 5.45
CA TYR A 24 5.37 4.14 4.14
C TYR A 24 3.96 3.63 3.91
N THR A 25 3.49 2.68 4.73
CA THR A 25 2.17 2.08 4.62
C THR A 25 1.33 2.36 5.86
N ARG A 26 0.02 2.42 5.65
CA ARG A 26 -0.99 2.43 6.70
C ARG A 26 -1.97 1.30 6.47
N ILE A 27 -2.43 0.68 7.56
CA ILE A 27 -3.49 -0.32 7.55
C ILE A 27 -4.72 0.28 8.23
N ILE A 28 -5.86 0.23 7.53
CA ILE A 28 -7.17 0.62 8.05
C ILE A 28 -8.01 -0.65 8.14
N LYS A 29 -8.33 -1.07 9.37
CA LYS A 29 -9.22 -2.21 9.59
C LYS A 29 -10.63 -1.87 9.11
N THR A 30 -11.28 -2.82 8.44
CA THR A 30 -12.65 -2.64 7.93
C THR A 30 -13.57 -3.74 8.47
N ALA A 31 -14.75 -3.88 7.87
CA ALA A 31 -15.73 -4.88 8.28
C ALA A 31 -15.27 -6.31 7.94
N VAL A 32 -15.88 -7.29 8.61
CA VAL A 32 -15.69 -8.70 8.25
C VAL A 32 -16.33 -9.00 6.89
N ARG A 33 -15.67 -9.85 6.11
CA ARG A 33 -16.18 -10.30 4.81
C ARG A 33 -17.41 -11.18 5.01
N ARG A 34 -18.46 -10.89 4.25
CA ARG A 34 -19.70 -11.68 4.25
C ARG A 34 -19.42 -13.06 3.63
N GLY A 35 -19.76 -14.12 4.37
CA GLY A 35 -19.68 -15.52 3.91
C GLY A 35 -18.70 -16.35 4.74
N ASP A 36 -17.54 -15.80 5.07
CA ASP A 36 -16.49 -16.50 5.83
C ASP A 36 -16.05 -15.77 7.10
N SER A 37 -16.65 -14.61 7.40
CA SER A 37 -16.33 -13.78 8.57
C SER A 37 -14.85 -13.38 8.65
N ALA A 38 -14.14 -13.35 7.53
CA ALA A 38 -12.73 -12.97 7.50
C ALA A 38 -12.57 -11.47 7.82
N GLU A 39 -11.66 -11.11 8.73
CA GLU A 39 -11.32 -9.71 9.00
C GLU A 39 -10.68 -9.07 7.76
N LEU A 40 -11.23 -7.96 7.28
CA LEU A 40 -10.66 -7.21 6.16
C LEU A 40 -9.90 -5.98 6.64
N ALA A 41 -8.97 -5.53 5.80
CA ALA A 41 -8.29 -4.26 5.97
C ALA A 41 -7.93 -3.67 4.60
N ILE A 42 -7.82 -2.35 4.55
CA ILE A 42 -7.28 -1.60 3.42
C ILE A 42 -5.84 -1.22 3.74
N ILE A 43 -4.92 -1.45 2.81
CA ILE A 43 -3.53 -1.02 2.89
C ILE A 43 -3.28 0.10 1.89
N GLU A 44 -2.70 1.20 2.36
CA GLU A 44 -2.44 2.40 1.56
C GLU A 44 -1.01 2.88 1.75
N LEU A 45 -0.48 3.57 0.73
CA LEU A 45 0.76 4.33 0.83
C LEU A 45 0.44 5.72 1.43
N VAL A 46 1.30 6.22 2.31
CA VAL A 46 1.03 7.43 3.14
C VAL A 46 1.31 8.75 2.44
#